data_AF-A0A2H5W490-F1
#
_entry.id   AF-A0A2H5W490-F1
#
_cell.length_a   1.000
_cell.length_b   1.000
_cell.length_c   1.000
_cell.angle_alpha   90.00
_cell.angle_beta   90.00
_cell.angle_gamma   90.00
#
_symmetry.space_group_name_H-M   'P 1'
#
loop_
_entity.id
_entity.type
_entity.pdbx_description
1 polymer ?
#
loop_
_entity_poly.entity_id
_entity_poly.type
_entity_poly.pdbx_seq_one_letter_code
_entity_poly.pdbx_strand_id
1 'polypeptide(L)'
;MSRRSSWHPWIMGWIVWGLIVSALVFSSEAGPLTQEVRAGVVTLPRALQLGKTVLSPGTYEVKLVPKAEGVFFQFYQKGQLVAEDLAIEQPATRSRRTPVLHAAKVPNQEFFRILVEYGDAVYKLFLAPASGG
;
A
#
# COMPACT_ATOMS: atom_id res chain seq x y z
N MET A 1 -0.20 78.56 10.45
CA MET A 1 -1.61 78.95 10.33
C MET A 1 -2.29 77.96 9.39
N SER A 2 -2.94 76.94 9.94
CA SER A 2 -4.42 76.84 10.05
C SER A 2 -5.10 76.68 8.68
N ARG A 3 -5.28 75.45 8.21
CA ARG A 3 -6.54 74.66 8.23
C ARG A 3 -7.70 75.29 7.45
N ARG A 4 -8.17 74.57 6.42
CA ARG A 4 -9.59 74.22 6.14
C ARG A 4 -9.58 73.19 4.99
N SER A 5 -9.94 71.93 5.25
CA SER A 5 -11.31 71.42 5.42
C SER A 5 -11.94 71.07 4.06
N SER A 6 -11.70 69.86 3.56
CA SER A 6 -12.60 69.19 2.63
C SER A 6 -13.24 68.00 3.33
N TRP A 7 -14.57 68.00 3.30
CA TRP A 7 -15.45 67.10 4.01
C TRP A 7 -15.51 65.73 3.31
N HIS A 8 -15.51 64.66 4.10
CA HIS A 8 -15.91 63.33 3.66
C HIS A 8 -17.43 63.17 3.78
N PRO A 9 -18.10 62.64 2.75
CA PRO A 9 -19.35 61.93 2.94
C PRO A 9 -19.17 60.42 2.73
N TRP A 10 -19.49 59.70 3.80
CA TRP A 10 -20.39 58.55 3.82
C TRP A 10 -20.10 57.32 2.93
N ILE A 11 -19.48 56.34 3.59
CA ILE A 11 -19.93 54.94 3.75
C ILE A 11 -21.18 54.57 2.92
N MET A 12 -21.04 53.58 2.02
CA MET A 12 -22.10 52.60 1.73
C MET A 12 -21.53 51.37 1.01
N GLY A 13 -21.59 50.21 1.69
CA GLY A 13 -21.65 48.87 1.08
C GLY A 13 -20.34 48.32 0.50
N TRP A 14 -20.00 47.05 0.60
CA TRP A 14 -20.77 45.83 0.84
C TRP A 14 -19.90 44.87 1.67
N ILE A 15 -20.42 44.34 2.78
CA ILE A 15 -19.82 43.20 3.47
C ILE A 15 -20.17 41.98 2.62
N VAL A 16 -19.27 41.57 1.74
CA VAL A 16 -19.35 40.25 1.10
C VAL A 16 -19.01 39.23 2.18
N TRP A 17 -20.05 38.56 2.69
CA TRP A 17 -19.93 37.31 3.42
C TRP A 17 -19.33 36.26 2.48
N GLY A 18 -17.99 36.24 2.40
CA GLY A 18 -17.24 35.12 1.87
C GLY A 18 -17.27 34.00 2.90
N LEU A 19 -18.28 33.14 2.79
CA LEU A 19 -18.40 31.88 3.48
C LEU A 19 -17.14 31.05 3.18
N ILE A 20 -16.14 31.09 4.07
CA ILE A 20 -15.02 30.14 4.04
C ILE A 20 -15.62 28.81 4.47
N VAL A 21 -16.15 28.06 3.49
CA VAL A 21 -16.35 26.63 3.66
C VAL A 21 -14.95 26.03 3.68
N SER A 22 -14.36 25.96 4.86
CA SER A 22 -13.23 25.07 5.15
C SER A 22 -13.72 23.64 4.98
N ALA A 23 -13.82 23.19 3.73
CA ALA A 23 -13.81 21.79 3.42
C ALA A 23 -12.39 21.29 3.72
N LEU A 24 -12.15 20.96 4.98
CA LEU A 24 -11.14 19.98 5.37
C LEU A 24 -11.56 18.66 4.75
N VAL A 25 -11.31 18.51 3.44
CA VAL A 25 -11.20 17.20 2.83
C VAL A 25 -9.91 16.64 3.40
N PHE A 26 -10.04 15.92 4.52
CA PHE A 26 -9.05 14.93 4.88
C PHE A 26 -9.08 13.89 3.76
N SER A 27 -8.38 14.19 2.66
CA SER A 27 -7.87 13.17 1.77
C SER A 27 -6.89 12.38 2.61
N SER A 28 -7.40 11.35 3.27
CA SER A 28 -6.59 10.24 3.72
C SER A 28 -6.16 9.49 2.46
N GLU A 29 -5.27 10.11 1.66
CA GLU A 29 -4.59 9.46 0.56
C GLU A 29 -3.64 8.43 1.16
N ALA A 30 -4.14 7.22 1.36
CA ALA A 30 -3.29 6.06 1.29
C ALA A 30 -3.28 5.62 -0.19
N GLY A 31 -2.65 6.47 -1.01
CA GLY A 31 -2.42 6.19 -2.42
C GLY A 31 -1.68 4.87 -2.66
N PRO A 32 -1.66 4.39 -3.91
CA PRO A 32 -0.99 3.15 -4.29
C PRO A 32 0.48 3.15 -3.82
N LEU A 33 1.02 1.95 -3.60
CA LEU A 33 2.37 1.74 -3.05
C LEU A 33 3.42 2.49 -3.89
N THR A 34 3.98 3.58 -3.36
CA THR A 34 4.92 4.48 -4.06
C THR A 34 6.40 4.17 -3.80
N GLN A 35 6.69 3.33 -2.81
CA GLN A 35 8.04 2.97 -2.38
C GLN A 35 8.11 1.50 -1.95
N GLU A 36 9.32 0.94 -1.88
CA GLU A 36 9.52 -0.41 -1.31
C GLU A 36 8.97 -0.48 0.12
N VAL A 37 8.17 -1.51 0.40
CA VAL A 37 7.60 -1.78 1.71
C VAL A 37 8.10 -3.13 2.20
N ARG A 38 8.75 -3.14 3.36
CA ARG A 38 9.07 -4.39 4.07
C ARG A 38 7.81 -4.91 4.74
N ALA A 39 7.26 -5.99 4.22
CA ALA A 39 5.99 -6.55 4.69
C ALA A 39 6.15 -7.42 5.93
N GLY A 40 7.29 -8.10 6.07
CA GLY A 40 7.60 -8.93 7.23
C GLY A 40 8.31 -10.21 6.85
N VAL A 41 8.08 -11.25 7.65
CA VAL A 41 8.73 -12.56 7.49
C VAL A 41 7.67 -13.64 7.37
N VAL A 42 7.87 -14.57 6.44
CA VAL A 42 7.01 -15.74 6.25
C VAL A 42 7.82 -17.03 6.38
N THR A 43 7.25 -18.03 7.03
CA THR A 43 7.81 -19.39 7.03
C THR A 43 7.02 -20.27 6.08
N LEU A 44 7.70 -20.80 5.06
CA LEU A 44 7.17 -21.75 4.11
C LEU A 44 7.35 -23.17 4.67
N PRO A 45 6.27 -23.94 4.86
CA PRO A 45 6.34 -25.26 5.52
C PRO A 45 6.86 -26.37 4.61
N ARG A 46 6.92 -26.14 3.29
CA ARG A 46 7.35 -27.10 2.28
C ARG A 46 7.90 -26.37 1.06
N ALA A 47 8.43 -27.13 0.10
CA ALA A 47 8.82 -26.57 -1.19
C ALA A 47 7.58 -26.09 -1.96
N LEU A 48 7.65 -24.87 -2.49
CA LEU A 48 6.55 -24.22 -3.20
C LEU A 48 7.04 -23.61 -4.51
N GLN A 49 6.22 -23.67 -5.54
CA GLN A 49 6.49 -23.10 -6.85
C GLN A 49 6.01 -21.64 -6.91
N LEU A 50 6.89 -20.76 -7.35
CA LEU A 50 6.61 -19.36 -7.69
C LEU A 50 7.08 -19.10 -9.13
N GLY A 51 6.14 -18.98 -10.07
CA GLY A 51 6.47 -18.94 -11.50
C GLY A 51 7.31 -20.17 -11.91
N LYS A 52 8.55 -19.93 -12.37
CA LYS A 52 9.51 -20.99 -12.75
C LYS A 52 10.45 -21.41 -11.60
N THR A 53 10.39 -20.73 -10.47
CA THR A 53 11.32 -20.93 -9.36
C THR A 53 10.68 -21.80 -8.28
N VAL A 54 11.45 -22.76 -7.74
CA VAL A 54 11.06 -23.52 -6.55
C VAL A 54 11.67 -22.84 -5.33
N LEU A 55 10.82 -22.36 -4.43
CA LEU A 55 11.20 -21.91 -3.11
C LEU A 55 11.30 -23.10 -2.17
N SER A 56 12.46 -23.29 -1.54
CA SER A 56 12.65 -24.33 -0.54
C SER A 56 11.82 -24.08 0.74
N PRO A 57 11.59 -25.10 1.58
CA PRO A 57 11.05 -24.87 2.92
C PRO A 57 12.00 -23.97 3.72
N GLY A 58 11.45 -23.02 4.49
CA GLY A 58 12.27 -22.12 5.29
C GLY A 58 11.62 -20.77 5.56
N THR A 59 12.40 -19.87 6.15
CA THR A 59 11.96 -18.53 6.54
C THR A 59 12.48 -17.51 5.54
N TYR A 60 11.60 -16.62 5.09
CA TYR A 60 11.85 -15.62 4.05
C TYR A 60 11.40 -14.26 4.52
N GLU A 61 12.23 -13.24 4.28
CA GLU A 61 11.77 -11.85 4.35
C GLU A 61 10.98 -11.53 3.09
N VAL A 62 9.81 -10.91 3.26
CA VAL A 62 8.92 -10.53 2.17
C VAL A 62 8.88 -9.02 2.06
N LYS A 63 9.05 -8.53 0.84
CA LYS A 63 8.93 -7.12 0.50
C LYS A 63 7.95 -6.94 -0.65
N LEU A 64 7.28 -5.80 -0.66
CA LEU A 64 6.52 -5.30 -1.79
C LEU A 64 7.32 -4.21 -2.48
N VAL A 65 7.57 -4.36 -3.77
CA VAL A 65 8.33 -3.38 -4.56
C VAL A 65 7.49 -2.93 -5.75
N PRO A 66 7.17 -1.63 -5.87
CA PRO A 66 6.45 -1.13 -7.03
C PRO A 66 7.41 -1.06 -8.22
N LYS A 67 6.95 -1.55 -9.37
CA LYS A 67 7.65 -1.49 -10.66
C LYS A 67 6.69 -1.00 -11.74
N ALA A 68 7.19 -0.78 -12.96
CA ALA A 68 6.40 -0.29 -14.08
C ALA A 68 5.20 -1.21 -14.43
N GLU A 69 5.33 -2.52 -14.21
CA GLU A 69 4.30 -3.52 -14.52
C GLU A 69 3.27 -3.72 -13.39
N GLY A 70 3.56 -3.18 -12.19
CA GLY A 70 2.74 -3.36 -10.99
C GLY A 70 3.60 -3.60 -9.74
N VAL A 71 2.98 -4.07 -8.67
CA VAL A 71 3.65 -4.34 -7.39
C VAL A 71 4.14 -5.78 -7.36
N PHE A 72 5.39 -6.01 -7.01
CA PHE A 72 5.99 -7.34 -6.93
C PHE A 72 6.18 -7.79 -5.48
N PHE A 73 5.87 -9.05 -5.21
CA PHE A 73 6.37 -9.75 -4.03
C PHE A 73 7.82 -10.15 -4.28
N GLN A 74 8.72 -9.75 -3.39
CA GLN A 74 10.11 -10.16 -3.40
C GLN A 74 10.42 -10.99 -2.15
N PHE A 75 10.98 -12.17 -2.35
CA PHE A 75 11.38 -13.09 -1.29
C PHE A 75 12.88 -13.03 -1.11
N TYR A 76 13.31 -12.81 0.13
CA TYR A 76 14.71 -12.77 0.51
C TYR A 76 15.03 -13.87 1.51
N GLN A 77 16.17 -14.53 1.33
CA GLN A 77 16.71 -15.47 2.29
C GLN A 77 18.15 -15.08 2.58
N LYS A 78 18.49 -14.91 3.87
CA LYS A 78 19.82 -14.45 4.31
C LYS A 78 20.26 -13.14 3.61
N GLY A 79 19.31 -12.22 3.37
CA GLY A 79 19.55 -10.94 2.71
C GLY A 79 19.69 -11.00 1.18
N GLN A 80 19.58 -12.17 0.56
CA GLN A 80 19.64 -12.32 -0.90
C GLN A 80 18.25 -12.53 -1.49
N LEU A 81 17.96 -11.84 -2.59
CA LEU A 81 16.71 -12.03 -3.35
C LEU A 81 16.75 -13.42 -3.98
N VAL A 82 15.81 -14.28 -3.61
CA VAL A 82 15.71 -15.65 -4.11
C VAL A 82 14.65 -15.81 -5.19
N ALA A 83 13.57 -15.04 -5.11
CA ALA A 83 12.49 -15.06 -6.10
C ALA A 83 11.67 -13.78 -6.02
N GLU A 84 11.00 -13.47 -7.11
CA GLU A 84 10.00 -12.41 -7.16
C GLU A 84 8.87 -12.78 -8.12
N ASP A 85 7.70 -12.22 -7.88
CA ASP A 85 6.54 -12.38 -8.78
C ASP A 85 5.55 -11.22 -8.61
N LEU A 86 4.74 -11.00 -9.64
CA LEU A 86 3.75 -9.94 -9.67
C LEU A 86 2.63 -10.23 -8.66
N ALA A 87 2.31 -9.24 -7.84
CA ALA A 87 1.19 -9.29 -6.92
C ALA A 87 -0.14 -9.12 -7.65
N ILE A 88 -1.16 -9.83 -7.18
CA ILE A 88 -2.54 -9.50 -7.47
C ILE A 88 -2.95 -8.39 -6.50
N GLU A 89 -3.11 -7.18 -7.02
CA GLU A 89 -3.57 -6.02 -6.27
C GLU A 89 -5.11 -5.94 -6.26
N GLN A 90 -5.68 -5.73 -5.08
CA GLN A 90 -7.12 -5.53 -4.91
C GLN A 90 -7.38 -4.37 -3.94
N PRO A 91 -8.44 -3.57 -4.16
CA PRO A 91 -8.82 -2.54 -3.18
C PRO A 91 -9.11 -3.16 -1.81
N ALA A 92 -8.60 -2.52 -0.76
CA ALA A 92 -8.90 -2.87 0.62
C ALA A 92 -10.16 -2.17 1.10
N THR A 93 -10.94 -2.84 1.94
CA THR A 93 -12.10 -2.20 2.61
C THR A 93 -11.66 -1.20 3.68
N ARG A 94 -10.42 -1.32 4.18
CA ARG A 94 -9.86 -0.44 5.20
C ARG A 94 -8.41 -0.14 4.90
N SER A 95 -8.07 1.14 5.03
CA SER A 95 -6.71 1.61 4.89
C SER A 95 -5.80 1.12 6.02
N ARG A 96 -4.55 0.76 5.72
CA ARG A 96 -3.53 0.45 6.72
C ARG A 96 -2.22 1.20 6.48
N ARG A 97 -1.75 1.91 7.51
CA ARG A 97 -0.43 2.57 7.48
C ARG A 97 0.75 1.64 7.72
N THR A 98 0.52 0.53 8.43
CA THR A 98 1.55 -0.48 8.71
C THR A 98 1.21 -1.73 7.92
N PRO A 99 2.16 -2.29 7.16
CA PRO A 99 1.90 -3.50 6.40
C PRO A 99 1.60 -4.65 7.36
N VAL A 100 0.56 -5.43 7.05
CA VAL A 100 0.23 -6.64 7.79
C VAL A 100 0.35 -7.83 6.85
N LEU A 101 1.34 -8.68 7.12
CA LEU A 101 1.59 -9.91 6.37
C LEU A 101 0.78 -11.06 6.97
N HIS A 102 0.03 -11.75 6.11
CA HIS A 102 -0.68 -12.97 6.43
C HIS A 102 -0.24 -14.08 5.48
N ALA A 103 0.06 -15.25 6.04
CA ALA A 103 0.44 -16.42 5.27
C ALA A 103 -0.31 -17.65 5.79
N ALA A 104 -0.97 -18.38 4.90
CA ALA A 104 -1.76 -19.54 5.29
C ALA A 104 -1.90 -20.54 4.15
N LYS A 105 -2.02 -21.83 4.50
CA LYS A 105 -2.52 -22.84 3.58
C LYS A 105 -4.00 -22.57 3.32
N VAL A 106 -4.41 -22.57 2.05
CA VAL A 106 -5.82 -22.39 1.69
C VAL A 106 -6.57 -23.72 1.93
N PRO A 107 -7.70 -23.74 2.66
CA PRO A 107 -8.48 -24.96 2.84
C PRO A 107 -8.94 -25.53 1.51
N ASN A 108 -8.92 -26.86 1.37
CA ASN A 108 -9.37 -27.60 0.17
C ASN A 108 -8.62 -27.24 -1.13
N GLN A 109 -7.51 -26.53 -1.03
CA GLN A 109 -6.63 -26.23 -2.15
C GLN A 109 -5.20 -26.56 -1.74
N GLU A 110 -4.38 -26.97 -2.70
CA GLU A 110 -2.97 -27.24 -2.40
C GLU A 110 -2.09 -25.99 -2.38
N PHE A 111 -2.69 -24.82 -2.57
CA PHE A 111 -1.98 -23.54 -2.58
C PHE A 111 -1.68 -23.01 -1.17
N PHE A 112 -0.52 -22.38 -1.06
CA PHE A 112 -0.15 -21.54 0.08
C PHE A 112 -0.34 -20.07 -0.34
N ARG A 113 -1.13 -19.32 0.42
CA ARG A 113 -1.46 -17.92 0.11
C ARG A 113 -0.67 -16.99 0.99
N ILE A 114 -0.07 -15.98 0.38
CA ILE A 114 0.54 -14.85 1.05
C ILE A 114 -0.25 -13.59 0.71
N LEU A 115 -0.51 -12.79 1.73
CA LEU A 115 -1.32 -11.58 1.64
C LEU A 115 -0.64 -10.47 2.43
N VAL A 116 -0.60 -9.26 1.87
CA VAL A 116 -0.12 -8.07 2.56
C VAL A 116 -1.18 -6.98 2.45
N GLU A 117 -1.71 -6.54 3.59
CA GLU A 117 -2.61 -5.38 3.68
C GLU A 117 -1.76 -4.14 3.90
N TYR A 118 -1.78 -3.20 2.96
CA TYR A 118 -1.03 -1.94 3.06
C TYR A 118 -1.67 -0.84 2.20
N GLY A 119 -1.75 0.36 2.76
CA GLY A 119 -2.48 1.48 2.16
C GLY A 119 -3.94 1.10 1.95
N ASP A 120 -4.49 1.51 0.82
CA ASP A 120 -5.87 1.19 0.39
C ASP A 120 -5.94 -0.09 -0.46
N ALA A 121 -4.94 -0.97 -0.35
CA ALA A 121 -4.82 -2.18 -1.15
C ALA A 121 -4.49 -3.42 -0.32
N VAL A 122 -4.86 -4.56 -0.89
CA VAL A 122 -4.46 -5.90 -0.44
C VAL A 122 -3.71 -6.56 -1.59
N TYR A 123 -2.45 -6.87 -1.35
CA TYR A 123 -1.58 -7.55 -2.29
C TYR A 123 -1.61 -9.05 -2.01
N LYS A 124 -1.87 -9.86 -3.03
CA LYS A 124 -2.00 -11.32 -2.89
C LYS A 124 -1.04 -12.06 -3.80
N LEU A 125 -0.53 -13.17 -3.30
CA LEU A 125 0.27 -14.13 -4.06
C LEU A 125 -0.14 -15.55 -3.68
N PHE A 126 -0.23 -16.41 -4.69
CA PHE A 126 -0.57 -17.83 -4.52
C PHE A 126 0.64 -18.68 -4.94
N LEU A 127 1.10 -19.52 -4.01
CA LEU A 127 2.20 -20.43 -4.23
C LEU A 127 1.66 -21.85 -4.38
N ALA A 128 1.98 -22.51 -5.48
CA ALA A 128 1.62 -23.91 -5.68
C ALA A 128 2.59 -24.84 -4.94
N PRO A 129 2.22 -26.09 -4.63
CA PRO A 129 3.20 -27.10 -4.26
C PRO A 129 4.24 -27.23 -5.37
N ALA A 130 5.51 -27.43 -5.01
CA ALA A 130 6.46 -27.91 -6.00
C ALA A 130 6.03 -29.33 -6.42
N SER A 131 5.75 -29.52 -7.71
CA SER A 131 5.37 -30.82 -8.27
C SER A 131 6.58 -31.76 -8.24
N GLY A 132 6.73 -32.56 -7.18
CA GLY A 132 7.87 -33.48 -7.06
C GLY A 132 8.14 -33.97 -5.64
N GLY A 133 7.13 -34.51 -4.97
CA GLY A 133 7.26 -35.25 -3.71
C GLY A 133 6.63 -36.62 -3.82
#